data_AF-A0A820D9Z7-F1
#
_entry.id   AF-A0A820D9Z7-F1
#
_cell.length_a   1.000
_cell.length_b   1.000
_cell.length_c   1.000
_cell.angle_alpha   90.00
_cell.angle_beta   90.00
_cell.angle_gamma   90.00
#
_symmetry.space_group_name_H-M   'P 1'
#
loop_
_entity.id
_entity.type
_entity.pdbx_description
1 polymer ?
#
loop_
_entity_poly.entity_id
_entity_poly.type
_entity_poly.pdbx_seq_one_letter_code
_entity_poly.pdbx_strand_id
1 'polypeptide(L)'
;SKGLCFITTLNQTVASYCLGIIAAEYILQIVPPGTHTWNKFIRPSDLITIFEKNGFTVVLNTGMFYNPITNRWSWSENQAINYALCAAKN
;
A
#
# COMPACT_ATOMS: atom_id res chain seq x y z
N SER A 1 10.95 -24.82 -1.22
CA SER A 1 9.57 -24.86 -1.78
C SER A 1 9.32 -23.48 -2.34
N LYS A 2 8.86 -23.37 -3.60
CA LYS A 2 8.64 -22.06 -4.23
C LYS A 2 7.41 -21.38 -3.62
N GLY A 3 7.60 -20.36 -2.80
CA GLY A 3 6.54 -19.60 -2.16
C GLY A 3 6.44 -18.18 -2.71
N LEU A 4 5.22 -17.66 -2.79
CA LEU A 4 4.94 -16.26 -3.09
C LEU A 4 4.35 -15.57 -1.85
N CYS A 5 4.79 -14.36 -1.58
CA CYS A 5 4.25 -13.47 -0.57
C CYS A 5 3.65 -12.25 -1.25
N PHE A 6 2.38 -11.94 -0.94
CA PHE A 6 1.67 -10.79 -1.46
C PHE A 6 1.35 -9.84 -0.30
N ILE A 7 1.65 -8.56 -0.45
CA ILE A 7 1.32 -7.52 0.52
C ILE A 7 0.67 -6.35 -0.21
N THR A 8 -0.45 -5.87 0.33
CA THR A 8 -1.04 -4.58 -0.02
C THR A 8 -1.04 -3.68 1.21
N THR A 9 -0.63 -2.42 1.04
CA THR A 9 -0.57 -1.48 2.16
C THR A 9 -0.54 -0.02 1.69
N LEU A 10 -0.73 0.91 2.63
CA LEU A 10 -0.57 2.34 2.42
C LEU A 10 0.92 2.71 2.45
N ASN A 11 1.33 3.57 1.51
CA ASN A 11 2.68 4.10 1.41
C ASN A 11 2.86 5.23 2.42
N GLN A 12 3.99 5.31 3.11
CA GLN A 12 4.27 6.40 4.06
C GLN A 12 4.71 7.68 3.32
N THR A 13 3.77 8.37 2.68
CA THR A 13 4.00 9.66 2.01
C THR A 13 3.09 10.74 2.58
N VAL A 14 3.40 12.02 2.32
CA VAL A 14 2.49 13.13 2.64
C VAL A 14 1.16 12.99 1.89
N ALA A 15 1.19 12.51 0.64
CA ALA A 15 -0.02 12.29 -0.14
C ALA A 15 -0.95 11.26 0.51
N SER A 16 -0.39 10.15 1.03
CA SER A 16 -1.15 9.12 1.74
C SER A 16 -1.78 9.64 3.03
N TYR A 17 -1.12 10.57 3.73
CA TYR A 17 -1.67 11.21 4.91
C TYR A 17 -2.88 12.06 4.53
N CYS A 18 -2.73 12.92 3.52
CA CYS A 18 -3.80 13.79 3.06
C CYS A 18 -4.99 13.02 2.50
N LEU A 19 -4.78 12.04 1.62
CA LEU A 19 -5.89 11.34 0.97
C LEU A 19 -6.35 10.10 1.73
N GLY A 20 -5.42 9.28 2.21
CA GLY A 20 -5.72 8.03 2.91
C GLY A 20 -6.22 8.22 4.34
N ILE A 21 -5.89 9.33 4.99
CA ILE A 21 -6.37 9.64 6.34
C ILE A 21 -7.35 10.82 6.30
N ILE A 22 -6.88 12.03 5.96
CA ILE A 22 -7.72 13.23 6.08
C ILE A 22 -8.95 13.14 5.17
N ALA A 23 -8.75 12.89 3.88
CA ALA A 23 -9.88 12.82 2.95
C ALA A 23 -10.76 11.59 3.21
N ALA A 24 -10.18 10.40 3.34
CA ALA A 24 -10.95 9.16 3.49
C ALA A 24 -11.73 9.07 4.81
N GLU A 25 -11.16 9.50 5.93
CA GLU A 25 -11.78 9.34 7.26
C GLU A 25 -12.65 10.52 7.67
N TYR A 26 -12.21 11.75 7.40
CA TYR A 26 -12.82 12.95 7.98
C TYR A 26 -13.66 13.75 6.97
N ILE A 27 -13.32 13.73 5.68
CA ILE A 27 -14.05 14.48 4.65
C ILE A 27 -15.11 13.61 3.97
N LEU A 28 -14.67 12.48 3.39
CA LEU A 28 -15.52 11.58 2.61
C LEU A 28 -16.18 10.49 3.47
N GLN A 29 -15.68 10.26 4.68
CA GLN A 29 -16.19 9.26 5.63
C GLN A 29 -16.33 7.86 5.00
N ILE A 30 -15.36 7.47 4.17
CA ILE A 30 -15.30 6.15 3.53
C ILE A 30 -15.07 5.08 4.60
N VAL A 31 -14.26 5.40 5.62
CA VAL A 31 -13.97 4.54 6.77
C VAL A 31 -14.02 5.36 8.07
N PRO A 32 -14.18 4.73 9.24
CA PRO A 32 -14.25 5.45 10.51
C PRO A 32 -12.98 6.26 10.83
N PRO A 33 -13.09 7.41 11.52
CA PRO A 33 -11.95 8.13 12.07
C PRO A 33 -11.04 7.26 12.95
N GLY A 34 -9.73 7.39 12.76
CA GLY A 34 -8.72 6.62 13.49
C GLY A 34 -8.45 5.23 12.90
N THR A 35 -9.04 4.89 11.74
CA THR A 35 -8.76 3.63 11.05
C THR A 35 -7.29 3.52 10.67
N HIS A 36 -6.70 4.62 10.21
CA HIS A 36 -5.32 4.67 9.78
C HIS A 36 -4.43 5.48 10.73
N THR A 37 -3.23 4.97 10.97
CA THR A 37 -2.17 5.68 11.71
C THR A 37 -0.94 5.82 10.82
N TRP A 38 -0.60 7.03 10.40
CA TRP A 38 0.45 7.27 9.39
C TRP A 38 1.82 6.69 9.75
N ASN A 39 2.20 6.71 11.03
CA ASN A 39 3.46 6.13 11.50
C ASN A 39 3.53 4.60 11.38
N LYS A 40 2.40 3.93 11.12
CA LYS A 40 2.34 2.49 10.83
C LYS A 40 2.39 2.17 9.33
N PHE A 41 2.35 3.18 8.47
CA PHE A 41 2.54 2.99 7.03
C PHE A 41 4.01 2.67 6.74
N ILE A 42 4.27 2.03 5.60
CA ILE A 42 5.62 1.61 5.22
C ILE A 42 5.89 1.95 3.75
N ARG A 43 7.04 2.55 3.47
CA ARG A 43 7.44 2.88 2.10
C ARG A 43 7.77 1.59 1.32
N PRO A 44 7.49 1.52 0.01
CA PRO A 44 7.86 0.37 -0.82
C PRO A 44 9.34 -0.01 -0.67
N SER A 45 10.25 0.97 -0.65
CA SER A 45 11.70 0.75 -0.50
C SER A 45 12.07 0.03 0.81
N ASP A 46 11.40 0.36 1.91
CA ASP A 46 11.67 -0.25 3.21
C ASP A 46 11.16 -1.70 3.24
N LEU A 47 9.97 -1.93 2.66
CA LEU A 47 9.40 -3.27 2.57
C LEU A 47 10.19 -4.18 1.60
N ILE A 48 10.66 -3.64 0.48
CA ILE A 48 11.58 -4.33 -0.45
C ILE A 48 12.86 -4.72 0.29
N THR A 49 13.45 -3.80 1.05
CA THR A 49 14.66 -4.07 1.86
C THR A 49 14.42 -5.20 2.87
N ILE A 50 13.25 -5.26 3.50
CA ILE A 50 12.87 -6.34 4.41
C ILE A 50 12.80 -7.68 3.66
N PHE A 51 12.17 -7.71 2.49
CA PHE A 51 12.09 -8.93 1.68
C PHE A 51 13.47 -9.45 1.28
N GLU A 52 14.31 -8.57 0.72
CA GLU A 52 15.66 -8.91 0.26
C GLU A 52 16.54 -9.45 1.40
N LYS A 53 16.50 -8.81 2.58
CA LYS A 53 17.21 -9.27 3.79
C LYS A 53 16.76 -10.65 4.26
N ASN A 54 15.56 -11.08 3.89
CA ASN A 54 15.00 -12.39 4.27
C ASN A 54 15.07 -13.43 3.14
N GLY A 55 15.85 -13.15 2.09
CA GLY A 55 16.07 -14.07 0.96
C GLY A 55 14.89 -14.18 0.00
N PHE A 56 14.03 -13.17 -0.04
CA PHE A 56 13.00 -13.04 -1.07
C PHE A 56 13.50 -12.17 -2.23
N THR A 57 12.97 -12.41 -3.42
CA THR A 57 13.14 -11.56 -4.60
C THR A 57 11.80 -10.92 -4.94
N VAL A 58 11.75 -9.59 -5.03
CA VAL A 58 10.55 -8.86 -5.42
C VAL A 58 10.30 -9.02 -6.92
N VAL A 59 9.09 -9.43 -7.30
CA VAL A 59 8.69 -9.71 -8.69
C VAL A 59 7.58 -8.80 -9.18
N LEU A 60 6.87 -8.11 -8.28
CA LEU A 60 5.88 -7.09 -8.61
C LEU A 60 5.96 -5.97 -7.58
N ASN A 61 5.90 -4.72 -8.05
CA ASN A 61 5.74 -3.52 -7.23
C ASN A 61 4.87 -2.53 -8.01
N THR A 62 3.60 -2.37 -7.62
CA THR A 62 2.64 -1.55 -8.38
C THR A 62 1.72 -0.78 -7.45
N GLY A 63 1.21 0.37 -7.89
CA GLY A 63 0.24 1.16 -7.14
C GLY A 63 -1.17 0.58 -7.24
N MET A 64 -2.04 0.98 -6.32
CA MET A 64 -3.48 0.74 -6.48
C MET A 64 -4.25 2.04 -6.27
N PHE A 65 -5.45 2.07 -6.84
CA PHE A 65 -6.35 3.21 -6.75
C PHE A 65 -7.75 2.73 -6.41
N TYR A 66 -8.38 3.36 -5.42
CA TYR A 66 -9.76 3.11 -5.04
C TYR A 66 -10.65 4.25 -5.51
N ASN A 67 -11.70 3.91 -6.25
CA ASN A 67 -12.75 4.84 -6.63
C ASN A 67 -13.95 4.68 -5.68
N PRO A 68 -14.24 5.66 -4.80
CA PRO A 68 -15.34 5.57 -3.85
C PRO A 68 -16.73 5.71 -4.51
N ILE A 69 -16.82 6.34 -5.68
CA ILE A 69 -18.09 6.53 -6.40
C ILE A 69 -18.55 5.19 -6.99
N THR A 70 -17.63 4.44 -7.61
CA THR A 70 -17.94 3.15 -8.23
C THR A 70 -17.69 1.96 -7.30
N ASN A 71 -17.09 2.20 -6.13
CA ASN A 71 -16.64 1.19 -5.17
C ASN A 71 -15.76 0.12 -5.84
N ARG A 72 -14.76 0.55 -6.61
CA ARG A 72 -13.87 -0.33 -7.37
C ARG A 72 -12.40 0.01 -7.17
N TRP A 73 -11.59 -1.04 -7.15
CA TRP A 73 -10.14 -0.95 -7.15
C TRP A 73 -9.59 -1.16 -8.56
N SER A 74 -8.54 -0.42 -8.88
CA SER A 74 -7.78 -0.54 -10.12
C SER A 74 -6.28 -0.51 -9.83
N TRP A 75 -5.51 -1.17 -10.69
CA TRP A 75 -4.04 -1.04 -10.69
C TRP A 75 -3.62 0.35 -11.17
N SER A 76 -2.50 0.84 -10.67
CA SER A 76 -1.95 2.15 -11.01
C SER A 76 -0.43 2.09 -11.08
N GLU A 77 0.16 2.91 -11.95
CA GLU A 77 1.61 3.17 -11.91
C GLU A 77 2.00 4.05 -10.72
N ASN A 78 1.04 4.75 -10.11
CA ASN A 78 1.28 5.68 -9.01
C ASN A 78 1.17 4.98 -7.65
N GLN A 79 2.25 5.00 -6.88
CA GLN A 79 2.33 4.40 -5.54
C GLN A 79 2.17 5.40 -4.39
N ALA A 80 1.78 6.65 -4.67
CA ALA A 80 1.78 7.72 -3.68
C ALA A 80 0.87 7.43 -2.47
N ILE A 81 -0.22 6.70 -2.66
CA ILE A 81 -1.20 6.44 -1.59
C ILE A 81 -1.08 5.01 -1.07
N ASN A 82 -1.27 4.01 -1.92
CA ASN A 82 -1.16 2.59 -1.57
C ASN A 82 -0.55 1.81 -2.73
N TYR A 83 -0.07 0.61 -2.42
CA TYR A 83 0.65 -0.23 -3.36
C TYR A 83 0.51 -1.71 -3.01
N ALA A 84 0.79 -2.55 -3.99
CA ALA A 84 0.92 -4.00 -3.86
C ALA A 84 2.36 -4.43 -4.19
N LEU A 85 2.88 -5.35 -3.39
CA LEU A 85 4.14 -6.05 -3.62
C LEU A 85 3.90 -7.55 -3.72
N CYS A 86 4.59 -8.20 -4.65
CA CYS A 86 4.74 -9.66 -4.68
C CYS A 86 6.22 -10.02 -4.61
N ALA A 87 6.57 -10.95 -3.74
CA ALA A 87 7.93 -11.44 -3.60
C ALA A 87 7.97 -12.98 -3.59
N ALA A 88 8.97 -13.55 -4.23
CA ALA A 88 9.19 -14.99 -4.36
C ALA A 88 10.35 -15.45 -3.47
N LYS A 89 10.22 -16.65 -2.87
CA LYS A 89 11.31 -17.35 -2.18
C LYS A 89 11.40 -18.79 -2.67
N ASN A 90 12.59 -19.18 -3.08
CA ASN A 90 12.87 -20.51 -3.61
C ASN A 90 13.31 -21.48 -2.50
#